data_AF-A0A8I6WJ95-F1
#
_entry.id   AF-A0A8I6WJ95-F1
#
_cell.length_a   1.000
_cell.length_b   1.000
_cell.length_c   1.000
_cell.angle_alpha   90.00
_cell.angle_beta   90.00
_cell.angle_gamma   90.00
#
_symmetry.space_group_name_H-M   'P 1'
#
loop_
_entity.id
_entity.type
_entity.pdbx_description
1 polymer ?
#
loop_
_entity_poly.entity_id
_entity_poly.type
_entity_poly.pdbx_seq_one_letter_code
_entity_poly.pdbx_strand_id
1 'polypeptide(L)'
;MKGQYQGVQSRLLKENSKALYMPCACHSLNLTLCDMAKSCKQDITFFGIIQQIYVFFSRSTKRWKILLDNLPKGTKLTLKPLSNTRWESRIKSVQPIRYQTIHVRSALKELEETSILMTQ
;
A
#
# COMPACT_ATOMS: atom_id res chain seq x y z
N MET A 1 -4.23 -17.71 12.66
CA MET A 1 -5.06 -17.76 11.43
C MET A 1 -5.86 -19.05 11.42
N LYS A 2 -7.10 -19.00 10.93
CA LYS A 2 -7.95 -20.18 10.70
C LYS A 2 -7.40 -20.98 9.52
N GLY A 3 -7.41 -22.30 9.62
CA GLY A 3 -6.95 -23.16 8.54
C GLY A 3 -6.97 -24.61 8.96
N GLN A 4 -7.57 -25.47 8.12
CA GLN A 4 -7.89 -26.87 8.44
C GLN A 4 -6.65 -27.73 8.70
N TYR A 5 -5.59 -27.56 7.91
CA TYR A 5 -4.43 -28.46 7.94
C TYR A 5 -3.27 -27.95 8.80
N GLN A 6 -2.85 -26.70 8.58
CA GLN A 6 -1.67 -26.08 9.23
C GLN A 6 -2.00 -24.72 9.87
N GLY A 7 -3.29 -24.41 10.04
CA GLY A 7 -3.71 -23.18 10.69
C GLY A 7 -3.44 -23.21 12.19
N VAL A 8 -3.24 -22.03 12.78
CA VAL A 8 -3.09 -21.85 14.23
C VAL A 8 -4.29 -22.45 14.97
N GLN A 9 -5.51 -22.30 14.41
CA GLN A 9 -6.71 -22.93 14.95
C GLN A 9 -6.57 -24.46 15.06
N SER A 10 -6.20 -25.14 13.96
CA SER A 10 -6.10 -26.60 13.97
C SER A 10 -4.99 -27.11 14.88
N ARG A 11 -3.85 -26.41 14.95
CA ARG A 11 -2.77 -26.77 15.89
C ARG A 11 -3.22 -26.60 17.34
N LEU A 12 -3.91 -25.50 17.66
CA LEU A 12 -4.45 -25.26 19.00
C LEU A 12 -5.44 -26.35 19.43
N LEU A 13 -6.35 -26.73 18.54
CA LEU A 13 -7.36 -27.77 18.80
C LEU A 13 -6.77 -29.18 18.86
N LYS A 14 -5.62 -29.43 18.20
CA LYS A 14 -4.89 -30.69 18.30
C LYS A 14 -4.29 -30.89 19.70
N GLU A 15 -3.73 -29.83 20.28
CA GLU A 15 -3.16 -29.86 21.64
C GLU A 15 -4.26 -29.87 22.72
N ASN A 16 -5.36 -29.13 22.50
CA ASN A 16 -6.49 -29.10 23.41
C ASN A 16 -7.81 -28.93 22.64
N SER A 17 -8.59 -30.01 22.56
CA SER A 17 -9.87 -30.04 21.85
C SER A 17 -10.94 -29.13 22.45
N LYS A 18 -10.79 -28.70 23.72
CA LYS A 18 -11.70 -27.77 24.40
C LYS A 18 -11.30 -26.30 24.25
N ALA A 19 -10.16 -26.02 23.62
CA ALA A 19 -9.70 -24.65 23.44
C ALA A 19 -10.65 -23.86 22.53
N LEU A 20 -10.96 -22.62 22.93
CA LEU A 20 -11.74 -21.70 22.11
C LEU A 20 -10.82 -20.95 21.15
N TYR A 21 -11.23 -20.85 19.89
CA TYR A 21 -10.53 -20.08 18.87
C TYR A 21 -11.45 -19.02 18.27
N MET A 22 -11.04 -17.75 18.35
CA MET A 22 -11.71 -16.63 17.71
C MET A 22 -10.78 -16.02 16.65
N PRO A 23 -11.18 -15.93 15.37
CA PRO A 23 -10.39 -15.20 14.38
C PRO A 23 -10.37 -13.70 14.72
N CYS A 24 -9.23 -13.05 14.50
CA CYS A 24 -9.13 -11.61 14.66
C CYS A 24 -9.96 -10.89 13.60
N ALA A 25 -10.93 -10.07 14.03
CA ALA A 25 -11.79 -9.30 13.12
C ALA A 25 -10.98 -8.41 12.16
N CYS A 26 -9.94 -7.73 12.66
CA CYS A 26 -9.06 -6.90 11.83
C CYS A 26 -8.33 -7.71 10.75
N HIS A 27 -7.91 -8.93 11.08
CA HIS A 27 -7.24 -9.81 10.12
C HIS A 27 -8.22 -10.37 9.09
N SER A 28 -9.40 -10.80 9.50
CA SER A 28 -10.46 -11.24 8.58
C SER A 28 -10.85 -10.13 7.61
N LEU A 29 -11.03 -8.91 8.11
CA LEU A 29 -11.32 -7.73 7.28
C LEU A 29 -10.20 -7.45 6.28
N ASN A 30 -8.94 -7.53 6.72
CA ASN A 30 -7.79 -7.37 5.82
C ASN A 30 -7.81 -8.37 4.66
N LEU A 31 -8.12 -9.64 4.94
CA LEU A 31 -8.20 -10.68 3.91
C LEU A 31 -9.31 -10.36 2.91
N THR A 32 -10.52 -10.04 3.38
CA THR A 32 -11.64 -9.66 2.51
C THR A 32 -11.27 -8.47 1.61
N LEU A 33 -10.68 -7.40 2.18
CA LEU A 33 -10.23 -6.24 1.40
C LEU A 33 -9.11 -6.58 0.42
N CYS A 34 -8.22 -7.51 0.77
CA CYS A 34 -7.18 -7.99 -0.14
C CYS A 34 -7.77 -8.73 -1.34
N ASP A 35 -8.77 -9.58 -1.10
CA ASP A 35 -9.42 -10.38 -2.14
C ASP A 35 -10.29 -9.50 -3.04
N MET A 36 -11.03 -8.55 -2.45
CA MET A 36 -11.79 -7.55 -3.22
C MET A 36 -10.89 -6.75 -4.15
N ALA A 37 -9.73 -6.26 -3.65
CA ALA A 37 -8.76 -5.53 -4.47
C ALA A 37 -8.13 -6.36 -5.61
N LYS A 38 -8.33 -7.68 -5.59
CA LYS A 38 -7.88 -8.63 -6.64
C LYS A 38 -9.04 -9.23 -7.43
N SER A 39 -10.28 -8.80 -7.15
CA SER A 39 -11.48 -9.42 -7.72
C SER A 39 -11.69 -9.06 -9.19
N CYS A 40 -11.22 -7.90 -9.63
CA CYS A 40 -11.35 -7.45 -11.01
C CYS A 40 -10.06 -6.81 -11.55
N LYS A 41 -9.93 -6.77 -12.88
CA LYS A 41 -8.74 -6.23 -13.56
C LYS A 41 -8.53 -4.74 -13.26
N GLN A 42 -9.62 -4.00 -13.13
CA GLN A 42 -9.60 -2.56 -12.84
C GLN A 42 -8.96 -2.29 -11.48
N ASP A 43 -9.38 -3.01 -10.43
CA ASP A 43 -8.84 -2.85 -9.08
C ASP A 43 -7.36 -3.27 -9.01
N ILE A 44 -7.01 -4.40 -9.64
CA ILE A 44 -5.63 -4.86 -9.73
C ILE A 44 -4.75 -3.79 -10.38
N THR A 45 -5.21 -3.23 -11.49
CA THR A 45 -4.48 -2.19 -12.23
C THR A 45 -4.36 -0.92 -11.40
N PHE A 46 -5.44 -0.47 -10.79
CA PHE A 46 -5.46 0.72 -9.94
C PHE A 46 -4.45 0.62 -8.79
N PHE A 47 -4.53 -0.44 -8.00
CA PHE A 47 -3.59 -0.64 -6.88
C PHE A 47 -2.16 -0.91 -7.37
N GLY A 48 -1.99 -1.54 -8.54
CA GLY A 48 -0.70 -1.70 -9.21
C GLY A 48 -0.04 -0.35 -9.53
N ILE A 49 -0.78 0.59 -10.10
CA ILE A 49 -0.29 1.95 -10.41
C ILE A 49 0.12 2.69 -9.13
N ILE A 50 -0.72 2.65 -8.08
CA ILE A 50 -0.39 3.28 -6.79
C ILE A 50 0.93 2.73 -6.24
N GLN A 51 1.11 1.41 -6.28
CA GLN A 51 2.32 0.77 -5.81
C GLN A 51 3.54 1.16 -6.67
N GLN A 52 3.38 1.23 -8.00
CA GLN A 52 4.46 1.65 -8.90
C GLN A 52 4.90 3.09 -8.64
N ILE A 53 3.97 4.02 -8.42
CA ILE A 53 4.28 5.41 -8.06
C ILE A 53 5.09 5.44 -6.76
N TYR A 54 4.64 4.72 -5.72
CA TYR A 54 5.39 4.64 -4.46
C TYR A 54 6.81 4.07 -4.66
N VAL A 55 6.94 2.95 -5.38
CA VAL A 55 8.24 2.30 -5.64
C VAL A 55 9.16 3.22 -6.45
N PHE A 56 8.64 3.93 -7.45
CA PHE A 56 9.41 4.83 -8.28
C PHE A 56 10.10 5.94 -7.48
N PHE A 57 9.35 6.59 -6.57
CA PHE A 57 9.88 7.64 -5.70
C PHE A 57 10.76 7.09 -4.58
N SER A 58 10.31 6.03 -3.89
CA SER A 58 11.03 5.48 -2.71
C SER A 58 12.38 4.84 -3.04
N ARG A 59 12.61 4.43 -4.29
CA ARG A 59 13.89 3.86 -4.74
C ARG A 59 15.05 4.85 -4.83
N SER A 60 14.80 6.15 -4.69
CA SER A 60 15.84 7.19 -4.76
C SER A 60 15.56 8.30 -3.76
N THR A 61 16.51 8.56 -2.88
CA THR A 61 16.43 9.68 -1.93
C THR A 61 16.29 11.04 -2.63
N LYS A 62 16.91 11.21 -3.80
CA LYS A 62 16.75 12.40 -4.66
C LYS A 62 15.31 12.55 -5.15
N ARG A 63 14.72 11.49 -5.71
CA ARG A 63 13.31 11.51 -6.17
C ARG A 63 12.35 11.75 -5.00
N TRP A 64 12.61 11.10 -3.86
CA TRP A 64 11.82 11.29 -2.66
C TRP A 64 11.86 12.73 -2.16
N LYS A 65 13.03 13.38 -2.20
CA LYS A 65 13.17 14.79 -1.87
C LYS A 65 12.32 15.68 -2.79
N ILE A 66 12.41 15.50 -4.11
CA ILE A 66 11.61 16.26 -5.09
C ILE A 66 10.11 16.10 -4.83
N LEU A 67 9.65 14.88 -4.51
CA LEU A 67 8.27 14.66 -4.10
C LEU A 67 7.89 15.50 -2.88
N LEU A 68 8.71 15.48 -1.82
CA LEU A 68 8.43 16.24 -0.59
C LEU A 68 8.43 17.75 -0.83
N ASP A 69 9.34 18.24 -1.68
CA ASP A 69 9.47 19.67 -2.01
C ASP A 69 8.24 20.17 -2.80
N ASN A 70 7.59 19.29 -3.57
CA ASN A 70 6.35 19.59 -4.29
C ASN A 70 5.08 19.49 -3.44
N LEU A 71 5.13 18.88 -2.25
CA LEU A 71 3.96 18.78 -1.37
C LEU A 71 3.70 20.10 -0.64
N PRO A 72 2.44 20.42 -0.28
CA PRO A 72 2.16 21.61 0.50
C PRO A 72 2.92 21.58 1.83
N LYS A 73 3.53 22.71 2.21
CA LYS A 73 4.30 22.82 3.46
C LYS A 73 3.45 22.41 4.66
N GLY A 74 4.04 21.62 5.56
CA GLY A 74 3.36 21.12 6.77
C GLY A 74 2.46 19.90 6.54
N THR A 75 2.36 19.38 5.30
CA THR A 75 1.53 18.21 5.04
C THR A 75 2.14 16.93 5.61
N LYS A 76 1.35 16.19 6.40
CA LYS A 76 1.74 14.86 6.92
C LYS A 76 1.42 13.70 5.97
N LEU A 77 0.62 13.96 4.95
CA LEU A 77 0.19 12.97 3.96
C LEU A 77 1.28 12.79 2.89
N THR A 78 1.76 11.55 2.75
CA THR A 78 2.86 11.16 1.84
C THR A 78 2.57 9.79 1.26
N LEU A 79 3.15 9.46 0.11
CA LEU A 79 2.97 8.15 -0.53
C LEU A 79 3.29 7.00 0.43
N LYS A 80 2.46 5.96 0.43
CA LYS A 80 2.62 4.76 1.26
C LYS A 80 2.57 3.48 0.43
N PRO A 81 3.35 2.45 0.80
CA PRO A 81 3.27 1.16 0.14
C PRO A 81 1.96 0.45 0.48
N LEU A 82 1.51 -0.40 -0.44
CA LEU A 82 0.54 -1.44 -0.15
C LEU A 82 1.16 -2.53 0.74
N SER A 83 0.33 -3.11 1.60
CA SER A 83 0.71 -4.25 2.42
C SER A 83 -0.39 -5.31 2.40
N ASN A 84 0.02 -6.57 2.30
CA ASN A 84 -0.90 -7.70 2.42
C ASN A 84 -1.26 -8.00 3.88
N THR A 85 -0.52 -7.47 4.86
CA THR A 85 -0.72 -7.79 6.29
C THR A 85 -1.35 -6.65 7.08
N ARG A 86 -1.24 -5.41 6.61
CA ARG A 86 -1.82 -4.22 7.26
C ARG A 86 -3.11 -3.80 6.56
N TRP A 87 -4.24 -3.99 7.24
CA TRP A 87 -5.58 -3.69 6.73
C TRP A 87 -5.74 -2.25 6.25
N GLU A 88 -5.17 -1.29 6.98
CA GLU A 88 -5.24 0.14 6.67
C GLU A 88 -4.38 0.55 5.47
N SER A 89 -3.49 -0.30 4.97
CA SER A 89 -2.50 0.08 3.95
C SER A 89 -3.13 0.56 2.64
N ARG A 90 -4.22 -0.06 2.20
CA ARG A 90 -4.97 0.33 0.98
C ARG A 90 -5.57 1.72 1.10
N ILE A 91 -6.18 2.02 2.25
CA ILE A 91 -6.75 3.35 2.50
C ILE A 91 -5.61 4.38 2.56
N LYS A 92 -4.54 4.08 3.32
CA LYS A 92 -3.38 4.96 3.46
C LYS A 92 -2.62 5.18 2.15
N SER A 93 -2.61 4.24 1.22
CA SER A 93 -1.97 4.41 -0.10
C SER A 93 -2.83 5.21 -1.07
N VAL A 94 -4.17 5.12 -0.94
CA VAL A 94 -5.11 5.89 -1.77
C VAL A 94 -5.21 7.34 -1.32
N GLN A 95 -5.13 7.63 -0.02
CA GLN A 95 -5.28 9.00 0.50
C GLN A 95 -4.34 10.02 -0.17
N PRO A 96 -3.01 9.82 -0.27
CA PRO A 96 -2.09 10.75 -0.93
C PRO A 96 -2.45 10.97 -2.40
N ILE A 97 -2.83 9.90 -3.10
CA ILE A 97 -3.25 10.01 -4.50
C ILE A 97 -4.52 10.86 -4.57
N ARG A 98 -5.57 10.51 -3.83
CA ARG A 98 -6.85 11.25 -3.84
C ARG A 98 -6.70 12.74 -3.54
N TYR A 99 -5.91 13.09 -2.51
CA TYR A 99 -5.85 14.48 -2.01
C TYR A 99 -4.67 15.29 -2.54
N GLN A 100 -3.64 14.64 -3.09
CA GLN A 100 -2.40 15.31 -3.53
C GLN A 100 -2.01 14.95 -4.97
N THR A 101 -2.91 14.38 -5.79
CA THR A 101 -2.64 14.01 -7.19
C THR A 101 -1.92 15.12 -7.96
N ILE A 102 -2.35 16.38 -7.81
CA ILE A 102 -1.75 17.52 -8.53
C ILE A 102 -0.26 17.65 -8.19
N HIS A 103 0.09 17.59 -6.91
CA HIS A 103 1.47 17.70 -6.42
C HIS A 103 2.32 16.48 -6.83
N VAL A 104 1.77 15.27 -6.75
CA VAL A 104 2.45 14.05 -7.22
C VAL A 104 2.74 14.15 -8.72
N ARG A 105 1.79 14.68 -9.51
CA ARG A 105 1.98 14.92 -10.94
C ARG A 105 3.03 15.99 -11.21
N SER A 106 3.05 17.08 -10.44
CA SER A 106 4.10 18.12 -10.56
C SER A 106 5.48 17.56 -10.28
N ALA A 107 5.64 16.75 -9.22
CA ALA A 107 6.91 16.10 -8.90
C ALA A 107 7.39 15.15 -10.02
N LEU A 108 6.46 14.45 -10.70
CA LEU A 108 6.80 13.61 -11.85
C LEU A 108 7.27 14.44 -13.04
N LYS A 109 6.64 15.58 -13.33
CA LYS A 109 7.06 16.50 -14.40
C LYS A 109 8.43 17.11 -14.13
N GLU A 110 8.68 17.55 -12.90
CA GLU A 110 10.00 18.09 -12.53
C GLU A 110 11.11 17.03 -12.70
N LEU A 111 10.82 15.77 -12.37
CA LEU A 111 11.75 14.67 -12.60
C LEU A 111 12.02 14.40 -14.08
N GLU A 112 11.00 14.52 -14.93
CA GLU A 112 11.13 14.40 -16.38
C GLU A 112 12.07 15.50 -16.91
N GLU A 113 11.83 16.76 -16.57
CA GLU A 113 12.66 17.91 -16.96
C GLU A 113 14.10 17.77 -16.45
N THR A 114 14.29 17.38 -15.18
CA THR A 114 15.61 17.17 -14.59
C THR A 114 16.37 16.02 -15.26
N SER A 115 15.68 14.99 -15.73
CA SER A 115 16.31 13.86 -16.41
C SER A 115 16.82 14.24 -17.81
N ILE A 116 16.07 15.08 -18.54
CA ILE A 116 16.43 15.59 -19.87
C ILE A 116 17.68 16.47 -19.79
N LEU A 117 17.78 17.32 -18.76
CA LEU A 117 18.91 18.23 -18.55
C LEU A 117 20.23 17.53 -18.17
N MET A 118 20.19 16.26 -17.73
CA MET A 118 21.40 15.48 -17.41
C MET A 118 21.91 14.65 -18.60
N THR A 119 21.19 14.63 -19.72
CA THR A 119 21.54 13.89 -20.95
C THR A 119 22.02 14.77 -22.10
N GLN A 120 22.09 16.08 -21.90
CA GLN A 120 22.76 17.05 -22.80
C GLN A 120 24.07 17.49 -22.17
#